data_AF-A0A7X7UPC9-F1
#
_entry.id   AF-A0A7X7UPC9-F1
#
_cell.length_a   1.000
_cell.length_b   1.000
_cell.length_c   1.000
_cell.angle_alpha   90.00
_cell.angle_beta   90.00
_cell.angle_gamma   90.00
#
_symmetry.space_group_name_H-M   'P 1'
#
loop_
_entity.id
_entity.type
_entity.pdbx_description
1 polymer ?
#
loop_
_entity_poly.entity_id
_entity_poly.type
_entity_poly.pdbx_seq_one_letter_code
_entity_poly.pdbx_strand_id
1 'polypeptide(L)'
;MVGNNYGEIVDCGSVAVVDSYNYSGGLVAYNSGTLFNCFSTSIVSGRKYVGGFAGHNRGIITWVFSLGNVSGVIYVGGFIGYNDYSISTCFAVGDVYGGTNVGRFYGEGSEYAEIDNFYYCENQIASGHQLNLDGINVTIDHLKSENWYTAIGFLPNYWDCSKVSEGYFPTLIGLVQENLEIPKTGEV
;
A
#
# COMPACT_ATOMS: atom_id res chain seq x y z
N MET A 1 6.61 -4.38 -12.02
CA MET A 1 6.44 -5.40 -10.97
C MET A 1 7.75 -6.15 -10.79
N VAL A 2 8.16 -6.39 -9.55
CA VAL A 2 9.39 -7.10 -9.18
C VAL A 2 9.02 -8.41 -8.50
N GLY A 3 9.69 -9.51 -8.85
CA GLY A 3 9.51 -10.78 -8.17
C GLY A 3 10.13 -10.75 -6.76
N ASN A 4 11.45 -10.72 -6.69
CA ASN A 4 12.19 -10.65 -5.43
C ASN A 4 13.07 -9.40 -5.41
N ASN A 5 13.00 -8.62 -4.35
CA ASN A 5 13.92 -7.52 -4.09
C ASN A 5 14.95 -7.92 -3.02
N TYR A 6 16.23 -7.78 -3.35
CA TYR A 6 17.36 -7.92 -2.44
C TYR A 6 18.26 -6.67 -2.40
N GLY A 7 17.84 -5.60 -3.09
CA GLY A 7 18.58 -4.35 -3.18
C GLY A 7 17.66 -3.16 -2.92
N GLU A 8 17.82 -2.09 -3.68
CA GLU A 8 17.02 -0.88 -3.54
C GLU A 8 16.02 -0.76 -4.70
N ILE A 9 14.78 -0.44 -4.36
CA ILE A 9 13.74 -0.03 -5.31
C ILE A 9 13.24 1.33 -4.84
N VAL A 10 13.42 2.34 -5.70
CA VAL A 10 13.33 3.75 -5.32
C VAL A 10 12.65 4.54 -6.43
N ASP A 11 11.90 5.58 -6.05
CA ASP A 11 11.33 6.58 -6.97
C ASP A 11 10.58 5.94 -8.15
N CYS A 12 9.71 4.96 -7.88
CA CYS A 12 8.99 4.25 -8.94
C CYS A 12 7.51 3.96 -8.63
N GLY A 13 6.73 3.79 -9.71
CA GLY A 13 5.32 3.42 -9.66
C GLY A 13 5.05 2.08 -10.34
N SER A 14 3.97 1.42 -9.96
CA SER A 14 3.47 0.22 -10.67
C SER A 14 1.98 0.30 -10.95
N VAL A 15 1.61 -0.11 -12.16
CA VAL A 15 0.22 -0.28 -12.62
C VAL A 15 0.15 -1.64 -13.31
N ALA A 16 -0.60 -2.58 -12.72
CA ALA A 16 -0.74 -3.94 -13.24
C ALA A 16 -2.02 -4.62 -12.75
N VAL A 17 -2.37 -5.74 -13.38
CA VAL A 17 -3.24 -6.75 -12.80
C VAL A 17 -2.37 -7.94 -12.42
N VAL A 18 -2.32 -8.27 -11.13
CA VAL A 18 -1.45 -9.31 -10.58
C VAL A 18 -2.32 -10.46 -10.09
N ASP A 19 -2.06 -11.67 -10.59
CA ASP A 19 -2.69 -12.89 -10.08
C ASP A 19 -1.61 -13.93 -9.78
N SER A 20 -1.49 -14.34 -8.51
CA SER A 20 -0.45 -15.27 -8.09
C SER A 20 -0.91 -16.17 -6.94
N TYR A 21 -0.27 -17.32 -6.78
CA TYR A 21 -0.67 -18.28 -5.76
C TYR A 21 -0.13 -17.94 -4.35
N ASN A 22 1.15 -17.58 -4.20
CA ASN A 22 1.80 -17.53 -2.88
C ASN A 22 2.21 -16.14 -2.41
N TYR A 23 2.72 -15.28 -3.28
CA TYR A 23 3.21 -13.96 -2.90
C TYR A 23 2.72 -12.98 -3.95
N SER A 24 1.61 -12.31 -3.65
CA SER A 24 1.00 -11.37 -4.59
C SER A 24 1.21 -9.96 -4.07
N GLY A 25 2.01 -9.18 -4.77
CA GLY A 25 2.27 -7.77 -4.47
C GLY A 25 2.17 -6.92 -5.72
N GLY A 26 1.53 -5.74 -5.62
CA GLY A 26 1.34 -4.86 -6.76
C GLY A 26 2.65 -4.29 -7.32
N LEU A 27 3.60 -3.95 -6.43
CA LEU A 27 4.95 -3.54 -6.83
C LEU A 27 5.93 -4.71 -6.75
N VAL A 28 5.95 -5.44 -5.63
CA VAL A 28 6.93 -6.49 -5.35
C VAL A 28 6.30 -7.73 -4.70
N ALA A 29 6.58 -8.93 -5.20
CA ALA A 29 6.05 -10.14 -4.56
C ALA A 29 6.73 -10.41 -3.21
N TYR A 30 8.06 -10.36 -3.16
CA TYR A 30 8.87 -10.58 -1.96
C TYR A 30 9.94 -9.51 -1.79
N ASN A 31 9.94 -8.81 -0.65
CA ASN A 31 10.96 -7.82 -0.32
C ASN A 31 11.91 -8.33 0.78
N SER A 32 13.21 -8.24 0.56
CA SER A 32 14.26 -8.37 1.58
C SER A 32 15.34 -7.29 1.41
N GLY A 33 15.03 -6.24 0.65
CA GLY A 33 15.86 -5.05 0.49
C GLY A 33 15.15 -3.80 1.00
N THR A 34 15.50 -2.64 0.45
CA THR A 34 14.92 -1.35 0.82
C THR A 34 13.97 -0.87 -0.27
N LEU A 35 12.80 -0.38 0.13
CA LEU A 35 11.79 0.24 -0.71
C LEU A 35 11.46 1.62 -0.17
N PHE A 36 11.64 2.66 -0.98
CA PHE A 36 11.22 4.01 -0.58
C PHE A 36 10.76 4.87 -1.74
N ASN A 37 9.91 5.86 -1.46
CA ASN A 37 9.35 6.79 -2.45
C ASN A 37 8.70 6.07 -3.66
N CYS A 38 7.79 5.16 -3.39
CA CYS A 38 7.19 4.31 -4.41
C CYS A 38 5.68 4.22 -4.25
N PHE A 39 4.98 3.84 -5.30
CA PHE A 39 3.55 3.57 -5.23
C PHE A 39 3.11 2.39 -6.10
N SER A 40 1.93 1.86 -5.78
CA SER A 40 1.25 0.84 -6.58
C SER A 40 -0.22 1.20 -6.74
N THR A 41 -0.70 1.21 -7.98
CA THR A 41 -2.15 1.23 -8.29
C THR A 41 -2.66 -0.11 -8.80
N SER A 42 -1.82 -1.14 -8.69
CA SER A 42 -2.10 -2.46 -9.25
C SER A 42 -3.26 -3.15 -8.53
N ILE A 43 -4.14 -3.78 -9.30
CA ILE A 43 -5.18 -4.67 -8.78
C ILE A 43 -4.52 -6.03 -8.51
N VAL A 44 -4.65 -6.54 -7.28
CA VAL A 44 -3.92 -7.73 -6.84
C VAL A 44 -4.89 -8.82 -6.39
N SER A 45 -4.82 -9.98 -7.05
CA SER A 45 -5.44 -11.21 -6.60
C SER A 45 -4.41 -12.26 -6.18
N GLY A 46 -4.79 -13.15 -5.26
CA GLY A 46 -4.00 -14.34 -4.99
C GLY A 46 -4.59 -15.26 -3.94
N ARG A 47 -3.83 -16.29 -3.54
CA ARG A 47 -4.28 -17.24 -2.52
C ARG A 47 -3.71 -16.95 -1.13
N LYS A 48 -2.39 -16.77 -1.04
CA LYS A 48 -1.69 -16.52 0.22
C LYS A 48 -0.83 -15.26 0.11
N TYR A 49 -0.62 -14.57 1.23
CA TYR A 49 0.27 -13.40 1.34
C TYR A 49 0.02 -12.39 0.22
N VAL A 50 -1.17 -11.79 0.28
CA VAL A 50 -1.66 -10.89 -0.77
C VAL A 50 -1.67 -9.45 -0.23
N GLY A 51 -0.91 -8.57 -0.87
CA GLY A 51 -0.80 -7.15 -0.52
C GLY A 51 -0.89 -6.24 -1.73
N GLY A 52 -1.51 -5.07 -1.59
CA GLY A 52 -1.62 -4.10 -2.68
C GLY A 52 -0.27 -3.49 -3.11
N PHE A 53 0.70 -3.47 -2.19
CA PHE A 53 2.07 -3.04 -2.47
C PHE A 53 3.04 -4.24 -2.53
N ALA A 54 3.07 -5.06 -1.48
CA ALA A 54 3.96 -6.21 -1.39
C ALA A 54 3.29 -7.47 -0.81
N GLY A 55 3.64 -8.64 -1.34
CA GLY A 55 3.11 -9.91 -0.83
C GLY A 55 3.71 -10.27 0.52
N HIS A 56 5.04 -10.35 0.60
CA HIS A 56 5.79 -10.61 1.82
C HIS A 56 6.93 -9.61 1.98
N ASN A 57 6.99 -8.93 3.12
CA ASN A 57 8.09 -8.05 3.49
C ASN A 57 8.99 -8.64 4.58
N ARG A 58 10.30 -8.61 4.32
CA ARG A 58 11.43 -8.93 5.22
C ARG A 58 12.51 -7.85 5.19
N GLY A 59 12.23 -6.71 4.56
CA GLY A 59 13.13 -5.59 4.44
C GLY A 59 12.48 -4.29 4.88
N ILE A 60 13.10 -3.17 4.57
CA ILE A 60 12.63 -1.84 4.99
C ILE A 60 11.69 -1.28 3.92
N ILE A 61 10.53 -0.78 4.35
CA ILE A 61 9.57 -0.12 3.48
C ILE A 61 9.19 1.23 4.09
N THR A 62 9.42 2.33 3.38
CA THR A 62 9.19 3.68 3.92
C THR A 62 8.70 4.68 2.86
N TRP A 63 7.75 5.56 3.18
CA TRP A 63 7.22 6.59 2.27
C TRP A 63 6.64 6.02 0.97
N VAL A 64 5.74 5.05 1.12
CA VAL A 64 5.11 4.38 -0.03
C VAL A 64 3.62 4.17 0.17
N PHE A 65 2.88 3.91 -0.90
CA PHE A 65 1.44 3.63 -0.79
C PHE A 65 0.88 2.66 -1.84
N SER A 66 -0.28 2.07 -1.52
CA SER A 66 -1.07 1.25 -2.44
C SER A 66 -2.49 1.79 -2.61
N LEU A 67 -2.94 1.87 -3.87
CA LEU A 67 -4.27 2.36 -4.23
C LEU A 67 -5.18 1.27 -4.82
N GLY A 68 -4.60 0.20 -5.38
CA GLY A 68 -5.38 -0.83 -6.07
C GLY A 68 -6.06 -1.81 -5.12
N ASN A 69 -7.18 -2.36 -5.57
CA ASN A 69 -7.98 -3.34 -4.82
C ASN A 69 -7.21 -4.65 -4.63
N VAL A 70 -7.43 -5.30 -3.49
CA VAL A 70 -6.76 -6.53 -3.09
C VAL A 70 -7.78 -7.61 -2.81
N SER A 71 -7.62 -8.77 -3.44
CA SER A 71 -8.46 -9.95 -3.22
C SER A 71 -7.62 -11.18 -2.91
N GLY A 72 -7.90 -11.88 -1.82
CA GLY A 72 -7.17 -13.09 -1.47
C GLY A 72 -7.92 -14.07 -0.58
N VAL A 73 -7.22 -15.13 -0.15
CA VAL A 73 -7.80 -16.14 0.74
C VAL A 73 -7.22 -16.05 2.15
N ILE A 74 -5.89 -16.04 2.29
CA ILE A 74 -5.20 -16.08 3.59
C ILE A 74 -4.12 -15.00 3.66
N TYR A 75 -4.10 -14.23 4.75
CA TYR A 75 -3.15 -13.13 4.99
C TYR A 75 -3.25 -12.09 3.88
N VAL A 76 -4.33 -11.32 3.95
CA VAL A 76 -4.70 -10.33 2.94
C VAL A 76 -4.65 -8.94 3.56
N GLY A 77 -3.76 -8.09 3.07
CA GLY A 77 -3.66 -6.71 3.49
C GLY A 77 -3.85 -5.74 2.34
N GLY A 78 -4.48 -4.59 2.58
CA GLY A 78 -4.56 -3.54 1.56
C GLY A 78 -3.18 -3.03 1.10
N PHE A 79 -2.18 -3.11 1.97
CA PHE A 79 -0.80 -2.74 1.71
C PHE A 79 0.12 -3.97 1.61
N ILE A 80 0.20 -4.80 2.67
CA ILE A 80 1.14 -5.94 2.78
C ILE A 80 0.39 -7.24 3.10
N GLY A 81 0.71 -8.35 2.43
CA GLY A 81 0.18 -9.66 2.82
C GLY A 81 0.73 -10.15 4.17
N TYR A 82 2.05 -10.28 4.27
CA TYR A 82 2.75 -10.70 5.49
C TYR A 82 3.97 -9.84 5.78
N ASN A 83 4.10 -9.36 7.01
CA ASN A 83 5.21 -8.50 7.43
C ASN A 83 6.11 -9.18 8.46
N ASP A 84 7.41 -9.24 8.18
CA ASP A 84 8.45 -9.73 9.09
C ASP A 84 9.38 -8.62 9.59
N TYR A 85 9.24 -7.39 9.10
CA TYR A 85 10.24 -6.34 9.34
C TYR A 85 9.64 -4.93 9.34
N SER A 86 10.50 -3.92 9.39
CA SER A 86 10.09 -2.52 9.56
C SER A 86 9.32 -1.96 8.37
N ILE A 87 8.15 -1.37 8.67
CA ILE A 87 7.37 -0.53 7.77
C ILE A 87 7.14 0.82 8.47
N SER A 88 7.36 1.92 7.77
CA SER A 88 7.12 3.25 8.32
C SER A 88 6.52 4.22 7.32
N THR A 89 5.58 5.06 7.74
CA THR A 89 4.95 6.09 6.91
C THR A 89 4.41 5.54 5.59
N CYS A 90 3.39 4.70 5.68
CA CYS A 90 2.80 4.02 4.54
C CYS A 90 1.27 4.04 4.61
N PHE A 91 0.60 4.00 3.47
CA PHE A 91 -0.87 3.94 3.48
C PHE A 91 -1.47 3.05 2.38
N ALA A 92 -2.64 2.48 2.68
CA ALA A 92 -3.46 1.72 1.73
C ALA A 92 -4.85 2.33 1.57
N VAL A 93 -5.38 2.28 0.36
CA VAL A 93 -6.68 2.87 0.01
C VAL A 93 -7.63 1.85 -0.59
N GLY A 94 -7.13 0.99 -1.49
CA GLY A 94 -7.98 0.06 -2.25
C GLY A 94 -8.73 -0.94 -1.37
N ASP A 95 -9.91 -1.34 -1.82
CA ASP A 95 -10.77 -2.28 -1.09
C ASP A 95 -10.08 -3.65 -0.90
N VAL A 96 -10.36 -4.31 0.23
CA VAL A 96 -9.71 -5.56 0.64
C VAL A 96 -10.73 -6.67 0.86
N TYR A 97 -10.67 -7.69 0.02
CA TYR A 97 -11.52 -8.86 0.11
C TYR A 97 -10.68 -10.08 0.46
N GLY A 98 -10.97 -10.71 1.60
CA GLY A 98 -10.16 -11.82 2.10
C GLY A 98 -10.98 -12.86 2.86
N GLY A 99 -10.47 -14.09 2.91
CA GLY A 99 -11.11 -15.19 3.62
C GLY A 99 -10.73 -15.26 5.10
N THR A 100 -9.43 -15.17 5.42
CA THR A 100 -8.92 -15.29 6.79
C THR A 100 -7.69 -14.41 6.98
N ASN A 101 -7.59 -13.78 8.15
CA ASN A 101 -6.55 -12.79 8.48
C ASN A 101 -6.52 -11.66 7.45
N VAL A 102 -7.52 -10.79 7.57
CA VAL A 102 -7.71 -9.65 6.67
C VAL A 102 -7.43 -8.38 7.47
N GLY A 103 -6.60 -7.51 6.92
CA GLY A 103 -6.37 -6.19 7.47
C GLY A 103 -6.52 -5.13 6.40
N ARG A 104 -7.02 -3.97 6.82
CA ARG A 104 -7.04 -2.80 5.95
C ARG A 104 -5.65 -2.38 5.49
N PHE A 105 -4.64 -2.61 6.32
CA PHE A 105 -3.24 -2.36 5.98
C PHE A 105 -2.45 -3.65 5.74
N TYR A 106 -2.34 -4.55 6.72
CA TYR A 106 -1.53 -5.77 6.57
C TYR A 106 -2.29 -7.05 6.93
N GLY A 107 -1.95 -8.19 6.32
CA GLY A 107 -2.66 -9.45 6.58
C GLY A 107 -2.21 -10.17 7.85
N GLU A 108 -0.92 -10.18 8.15
CA GLU A 108 -0.33 -10.81 9.34
C GLU A 108 1.09 -10.28 9.57
N GLY A 109 1.55 -10.30 10.82
CA GLY A 109 2.90 -9.88 11.20
C GLY A 109 3.61 -10.92 12.07
N SER A 110 4.93 -11.02 11.98
CA SER A 110 5.72 -11.77 12.97
C SER A 110 6.04 -10.93 14.21
N GLU A 111 6.64 -11.55 15.21
CA GLU A 111 7.09 -10.87 16.44
C GLU A 111 8.19 -9.82 16.20
N TYR A 112 8.83 -9.84 15.04
CA TYR A 112 9.86 -8.87 14.63
C TYR A 112 9.30 -7.73 13.78
N ALA A 113 8.00 -7.76 13.46
CA ALA A 113 7.34 -6.74 12.68
C ALA A 113 7.22 -5.45 13.50
N GLU A 114 7.88 -4.39 13.03
CA GLU A 114 7.71 -3.05 13.55
C GLU A 114 6.97 -2.22 12.51
N ILE A 115 5.80 -1.73 12.87
CA ILE A 115 4.98 -0.92 11.95
C ILE A 115 4.70 0.41 12.65
N ASP A 116 5.19 1.48 12.05
CA ASP A 116 5.00 2.85 12.54
C ASP A 116 4.31 3.70 11.47
N ASN A 117 3.47 4.65 11.89
CA ASN A 117 2.78 5.59 10.99
C ASN A 117 2.17 4.91 9.75
N PHE A 118 1.28 3.95 9.98
CA PHE A 118 0.63 3.18 8.93
C PHE A 118 -0.86 3.45 8.91
N TYR A 119 -1.39 3.68 7.71
CA TYR A 119 -2.71 4.27 7.55
C TYR A 119 -3.59 3.51 6.57
N TYR A 120 -4.90 3.58 6.79
CA TYR A 120 -5.89 3.15 5.83
C TYR A 120 -6.89 4.27 5.55
N CYS A 121 -7.49 4.27 4.36
CA CYS A 121 -8.51 5.24 3.99
C CYS A 121 -9.87 4.92 4.62
N GLU A 122 -10.56 5.91 5.18
CA GLU A 122 -11.82 5.74 5.91
C GLU A 122 -12.94 5.08 5.10
N ASN A 123 -12.92 5.21 3.77
CA ASN A 123 -13.95 4.66 2.90
C ASN A 123 -13.65 3.22 2.46
N GLN A 124 -12.46 2.69 2.76
CA GLN A 124 -12.01 1.37 2.34
C GLN A 124 -12.93 0.27 2.88
N ILE A 125 -13.43 -0.57 1.98
CA ILE A 125 -14.21 -1.75 2.31
C ILE A 125 -13.23 -2.88 2.63
N ALA A 126 -13.36 -3.50 3.80
CA ALA A 126 -12.57 -4.67 4.17
C ALA A 126 -13.45 -5.78 4.73
N SER A 127 -13.49 -6.94 4.06
CA SER A 127 -14.37 -8.04 4.47
C SER A 127 -13.77 -8.84 5.62
N GLY A 128 -14.47 -8.90 6.78
CA GLY A 128 -14.04 -9.75 7.91
C GLY A 128 -12.70 -9.36 8.52
N HIS A 129 -12.31 -8.10 8.37
CA HIS A 129 -11.01 -7.60 8.82
C HIS A 129 -10.88 -7.53 10.35
N GLN A 130 -9.64 -7.58 10.82
CA GLN A 130 -9.30 -7.50 12.24
C GLN A 130 -8.72 -6.13 12.56
N LEU A 131 -9.25 -5.45 13.59
CA LEU A 131 -8.90 -4.05 13.89
C LEU A 131 -7.40 -3.84 14.19
N ASN A 132 -6.72 -4.84 14.75
CA ASN A 132 -5.27 -4.78 15.02
C ASN A 132 -4.40 -4.82 13.75
N LEU A 133 -5.01 -5.11 12.60
CA LEU A 133 -4.35 -5.22 11.30
C LEU A 133 -4.61 -4.01 10.38
N ASP A 134 -5.43 -3.06 10.83
CA ASP A 134 -5.93 -1.98 9.98
C ASP A 134 -5.01 -0.76 9.90
N GLY A 135 -4.37 -0.41 11.01
CA GLY A 135 -3.65 0.86 11.15
C GLY A 135 -4.53 2.03 11.53
N ILE A 136 -4.03 3.23 11.26
CA ILE A 136 -4.65 4.49 11.67
C ILE A 136 -5.59 4.96 10.56
N ASN A 137 -6.84 5.26 10.92
CA ASN A 137 -7.82 5.77 9.96
C ASN A 137 -7.41 7.16 9.43
N VAL A 138 -7.47 7.35 8.12
CA VAL A 138 -7.26 8.63 7.43
C VAL A 138 -8.51 9.01 6.67
N THR A 139 -9.02 10.21 6.94
CA THR A 139 -10.22 10.74 6.30
C THR A 139 -9.94 11.22 4.88
N ILE A 140 -10.99 11.36 4.07
CA ILE A 140 -10.88 11.96 2.74
C ILE A 140 -10.35 13.40 2.82
N ASP A 141 -10.69 14.14 3.88
CA ASP A 141 -10.17 15.49 4.09
C ASP A 141 -8.65 15.51 4.31
N HIS A 142 -8.11 14.52 5.05
CA HIS A 142 -6.65 14.35 5.17
C HIS A 142 -6.01 13.98 3.83
N LEU A 143 -6.62 13.08 3.05
CA LEU A 143 -6.12 12.71 1.72
C LEU A 143 -6.14 13.87 0.72
N LYS A 144 -6.95 14.90 0.96
CA LYS A 144 -7.00 16.16 0.18
C LYS A 144 -6.14 17.28 0.74
N SER A 145 -5.34 17.01 1.79
CA SER A 145 -4.52 18.01 2.49
C SER A 145 -3.03 17.84 2.16
N GLU A 146 -2.45 18.82 1.46
CA GLU A 146 -1.00 18.88 1.21
C GLU A 146 -0.17 18.89 2.51
N ASN A 147 -0.70 19.56 3.53
CA ASN A 147 -0.07 19.65 4.85
C ASN A 147 -0.02 18.29 5.56
N TRP A 148 -0.98 17.41 5.29
CA TRP A 148 -0.98 16.07 5.87
C TRP A 148 0.17 15.22 5.29
N TYR A 149 0.31 15.20 3.96
CA TYR A 149 1.39 14.47 3.29
C TYR A 149 2.79 14.92 3.73
N THR A 150 3.00 16.24 3.78
CA THR A 150 4.27 16.80 4.26
C THR A 150 4.53 16.49 5.74
N ALA A 151 3.50 16.50 6.59
CA ALA A 151 3.63 16.16 8.01
C ALA A 151 4.03 14.69 8.25
N ILE A 152 3.56 13.77 7.42
CA ILE A 152 3.91 12.34 7.55
C ILE A 152 5.23 12.00 6.85
N GLY A 153 5.73 12.85 5.94
CA GLY A 153 7.07 12.71 5.34
C GLY A 153 7.10 12.54 3.82
N PHE A 154 5.97 12.71 3.14
CA PHE A 154 5.92 12.82 1.68
C PHE A 154 6.40 14.21 1.27
N LEU A 155 7.71 14.35 1.08
CA LEU A 155 8.35 15.66 0.91
C LEU A 155 8.18 16.21 -0.52
N PRO A 156 8.01 17.54 -0.70
CA PRO A 156 7.76 18.16 -2.01
C PRO A 156 8.92 18.07 -3.02
N ASN A 157 10.09 17.60 -2.61
CA ASN A 157 11.21 17.36 -3.52
C ASN A 157 11.16 15.98 -4.20
N TYR A 158 10.30 15.08 -3.71
CA TYR A 158 10.05 13.77 -4.32
C TYR A 158 8.61 13.64 -4.81
N TRP A 159 7.65 14.20 -4.06
CA TRP A 159 6.22 14.03 -4.29
C TRP A 159 5.56 15.36 -4.68
N ASP A 160 4.94 15.39 -5.86
CA ASP A 160 4.05 16.47 -6.27
C ASP A 160 2.67 16.27 -5.63
N CYS A 161 2.36 17.14 -4.67
CA CYS A 161 1.06 17.18 -3.98
C CYS A 161 0.13 18.28 -4.52
N SER A 162 0.49 19.02 -5.57
CA SER A 162 -0.27 20.20 -6.04
C SER A 162 -1.70 19.88 -6.48
N LYS A 163 -2.00 18.61 -6.74
CA LYS A 163 -3.31 18.10 -7.15
C LYS A 163 -4.11 17.44 -6.03
N VAL A 164 -3.60 17.35 -4.81
CA VAL A 164 -4.32 16.61 -3.75
C VAL A 164 -5.60 17.31 -3.32
N SER A 165 -5.61 18.65 -3.30
CA SER A 165 -6.82 19.44 -3.02
C SER A 165 -7.92 19.26 -4.08
N GLU A 166 -7.54 18.82 -5.30
CA GLU A 166 -8.46 18.49 -6.39
C GLU A 166 -9.00 17.05 -6.31
N GLY A 167 -8.56 16.24 -5.32
CA GLY A 167 -9.01 14.87 -5.11
C GLY A 167 -8.13 13.79 -5.75
N TYR A 168 -6.85 14.07 -5.95
CA TYR A 168 -5.86 13.12 -6.43
C TYR A 168 -4.85 12.75 -5.33
N PHE A 169 -4.13 11.64 -5.49
CA PHE A 169 -2.98 11.29 -4.66
C PHE A 169 -1.71 11.97 -5.16
N PRO A 170 -0.68 12.10 -4.29
CA PRO A 170 0.62 12.58 -4.71
C PRO A 170 1.22 11.75 -5.84
N THR A 171 1.95 12.41 -6.72
CA THR A 171 2.67 11.78 -7.84
C THR A 171 4.17 11.97 -7.68
N LEU A 172 4.98 11.07 -8.26
CA LEU A 172 6.43 11.22 -8.19
C LEU A 172 6.91 12.28 -9.20
N ILE A 173 7.74 13.21 -8.73
CA ILE A 173 8.31 14.25 -9.57
C ILE A 173 9.24 13.61 -10.61
N GLY A 174 9.05 13.97 -11.88
CA GLY A 174 9.87 13.47 -12.99
C GLY A 174 9.39 12.14 -13.58
N LEU A 175 8.36 11.52 -13.01
CA LEU A 175 7.71 10.34 -13.58
C LEU A 175 6.54 10.80 -14.47
N VAL A 176 6.50 10.32 -15.73
CA VAL A 176 5.36 10.58 -16.62
C VAL A 176 4.23 9.63 -16.23
N GLN A 177 3.22 10.16 -15.57
CA GLN A 177 2.08 9.39 -15.08
C GLN A 177 0.79 10.22 -15.15
N GLU A 178 -0.34 9.53 -15.24
CA GLU A 178 -1.65 10.16 -15.07
C GLU A 178 -1.86 10.55 -13.60
N ASN A 179 -2.79 11.48 -13.37
CA ASN A 179 -3.19 11.81 -12.01
C ASN A 179 -3.83 10.57 -11.36
N LEU A 180 -3.49 10.33 -10.09
CA LEU A 180 -3.99 9.18 -9.36
C LEU A 180 -5.26 9.57 -8.60
N GLU A 181 -6.43 9.20 -9.09
CA GLU A 181 -7.70 9.59 -8.46
C GLU A 181 -7.91 8.93 -7.10
N ILE A 182 -8.54 9.64 -6.16
CA ILE A 182 -9.08 9.02 -4.93
C ILE A 182 -10.29 8.16 -5.32
N PRO A 183 -10.20 6.82 -5.22
CA PRO A 183 -11.25 5.94 -5.71
C PRO A 183 -12.55 6.10 -4.91
N LYS A 184 -13.67 5.96 -5.61
CA LYS A 184 -14.99 5.76 -5.00
C LYS A 184 -15.10 4.28 -4.64
N THR A 185 -15.33 3.97 -3.38
CA THR A 185 -15.30 2.58 -2.91
C THR A 185 -16.50 1.79 -3.39
N GLY A 186 -16.31 0.48 -3.58
CA GLY A 186 -17.33 -0.41 -4.13
C GLY A 186 -17.47 -0.41 -5.67
N GLU A 187 -16.59 0.25 -6.40
CA GLU A 187 -16.45 0.08 -7.86
C GLU A 187 -15.50 -1.11 -8.12
N VAL A 188 -16.08 -2.23 -8.58
CA VAL A 188 -15.38 -3.44 -9.06
C VAL A 188 -15.13 -3.38 -10.55
#